data_AF-A0A7X9HX10-F1
#
_entry.id   AF-A0A7X9HX10-F1
#
_cell.length_a   1.000
_cell.length_b   1.000
_cell.length_c   1.000
_cell.angle_alpha   90.00
_cell.angle_beta   90.00
_cell.angle_gamma   90.00
#
_symmetry.space_group_name_H-M   'P 1'
#
loop_
_entity.id
_entity.type
_entity.pdbx_description
1 polymer ?
#
loop_
_entity_poly.entity_id
_entity_poly.type
_entity_poly.pdbx_seq_one_letter_code
_entity_poly.pdbx_strand_id
1 'polypeptide(L)'
;MGAEKNFREVFAKRLNYYMSINNKRQIDLVEDLRIPRATVSNWCNGKKMPEMVKIDMLAKYFNINRSDLLEDKKEKIETIAAHHAGGGEEWTEDELQAIEDFKAFIRSRRK
;
A
#
# COMPACT_ATOMS: atom_id res chain seq x y z
N MET A 1 10.04 23.97 -10.01
CA MET A 1 10.01 22.62 -10.62
C MET A 1 9.78 21.61 -9.49
N GLY A 2 8.58 21.04 -9.32
CA GLY A 2 8.29 20.19 -8.15
C GLY A 2 7.00 19.36 -8.18
N ALA A 3 6.11 19.59 -9.14
CA ALA A 3 4.81 18.89 -9.19
C ALA A 3 4.92 17.44 -9.72
N GLU A 4 5.75 17.19 -10.73
CA GLU A 4 5.83 15.87 -11.39
C GLU A 4 6.48 14.79 -10.51
N LYS A 5 7.43 15.18 -9.66
CA LYS A 5 8.10 14.26 -8.73
C LYS A 5 7.13 13.67 -7.70
N ASN A 6 6.11 14.44 -7.31
CA ASN A 6 5.09 13.99 -6.37
C ASN A 6 4.18 12.91 -6.98
N PHE A 7 3.83 13.02 -8.26
CA PHE A 7 2.87 12.11 -8.89
C PHE A 7 3.34 10.65 -8.95
N ARG A 8 4.60 10.45 -9.36
CA ARG A 8 5.21 9.11 -9.41
C ARG A 8 5.41 8.50 -8.02
N GLU A 9 5.68 9.33 -7.01
CA GLU A 9 5.85 8.87 -5.62
C GLU A 9 4.51 8.50 -4.99
N VAL A 10 3.47 9.29 -5.25
CA VAL A 10 2.08 8.97 -4.88
C VAL A 10 1.68 7.65 -5.53
N PHE A 11 1.87 7.51 -6.84
CA PHE A 11 1.54 6.27 -7.54
C PHE A 11 2.26 5.05 -6.96
N ALA A 12 3.57 5.16 -6.74
CA ALA A 12 4.36 4.09 -6.14
C ALA A 12 3.81 3.69 -4.77
N LYS A 13 3.49 4.67 -3.91
CA LYS A 13 2.91 4.40 -2.59
C LYS A 13 1.55 3.72 -2.68
N ARG A 14 0.65 4.21 -3.53
CA ARG A 14 -0.68 3.61 -3.72
C ARG A 14 -0.59 2.20 -4.27
N LEU A 15 0.30 1.97 -5.25
CA LEU A 15 0.52 0.63 -5.80
C LEU A 15 0.98 -0.36 -4.72
N ASN A 16 1.98 0.03 -3.90
CA ASN A 16 2.45 -0.81 -2.79
C ASN A 16 1.36 -1.04 -1.73
N TYR A 17 0.56 -0.02 -1.42
CA TYR A 17 -0.59 -0.14 -0.52
C TYR A 17 -1.60 -1.17 -1.03
N TYR A 18 -2.03 -1.05 -2.30
CA TYR A 18 -2.99 -1.98 -2.90
C TYR A 18 -2.44 -3.39 -3.03
N MET A 19 -1.15 -3.56 -3.29
CA MET A 19 -0.49 -4.86 -3.20
C MET A 19 -0.56 -5.44 -1.79
N SER A 20 -0.27 -4.64 -0.76
CA SER A 20 -0.26 -5.10 0.63
C SER A 20 -1.65 -5.55 1.11
N ILE A 21 -2.70 -4.77 0.85
CA ILE A 21 -4.06 -5.12 1.31
C ILE A 21 -4.65 -6.31 0.53
N ASN A 22 -4.18 -6.56 -0.70
CA ASN A 22 -4.57 -7.72 -1.50
C ASN A 22 -3.64 -8.92 -1.30
N ASN A 23 -2.68 -8.87 -0.36
CA ASN A 23 -1.66 -9.90 -0.14
C ASN A 23 -0.90 -10.30 -1.42
N LYS A 24 -0.64 -9.34 -2.30
CA LYS A 24 0.10 -9.52 -3.56
C LYS A 24 1.53 -9.03 -3.42
N ARG A 25 2.48 -9.76 -4.01
CA ARG A 25 3.88 -9.35 -4.12
C ARG A 25 4.15 -8.91 -5.55
N GLN A 26 5.29 -8.25 -5.77
CA GLN A 26 5.69 -7.82 -7.10
C GLN A 26 5.79 -8.99 -8.09
N ILE A 27 6.15 -10.20 -7.63
CA ILE A 27 6.21 -11.39 -8.50
C ILE A 27 4.83 -11.82 -8.98
N ASP A 28 3.80 -11.71 -8.14
CA ASP A 28 2.42 -12.01 -8.52
C ASP A 28 1.97 -11.09 -9.65
N LEU A 29 2.31 -9.79 -9.62
CA LEU A 29 2.02 -8.88 -10.73
C LEU A 29 2.78 -9.24 -12.00
N VAL A 30 4.00 -9.75 -11.89
CA VAL A 30 4.80 -10.19 -13.04
C VAL A 30 4.14 -11.38 -13.71
N GLU A 31 3.66 -12.35 -12.91
CA GLU A 31 3.05 -13.58 -13.39
C GLU A 31 1.62 -13.34 -13.91
N ASP A 32 0.78 -12.66 -13.13
CA ASP A 32 -0.63 -12.38 -13.47
C ASP A 32 -0.76 -11.41 -14.66
N LEU A 33 0.03 -10.33 -14.67
CA LEU A 33 -0.09 -9.26 -15.67
C LEU A 33 0.91 -9.40 -16.82
N ARG A 34 1.81 -10.40 -16.76
CA ARG A 34 2.91 -10.61 -17.71
C ARG A 34 3.77 -9.36 -17.91
N ILE A 35 3.98 -8.61 -16.84
CA ILE A 35 4.80 -7.39 -16.85
C ILE A 35 6.21 -7.74 -16.40
N PRO A 36 7.27 -7.26 -17.08
CA PRO A 36 8.64 -7.56 -16.64
C PRO A 36 8.91 -7.11 -15.20
N ARG A 37 9.63 -7.93 -14.43
CA ARG A 37 9.98 -7.63 -13.02
C ARG A 37 10.68 -6.28 -12.84
N ALA A 38 11.59 -5.95 -13.75
CA ALA A 38 12.27 -4.65 -13.74
C ALA A 38 11.30 -3.47 -13.86
N THR A 39 10.23 -3.62 -14.66
CA THR A 39 9.20 -2.62 -14.85
C THR A 39 8.35 -2.44 -13.59
N VAL A 40 7.85 -3.55 -13.02
CA VAL A 40 7.08 -3.52 -11.75
C VAL A 40 7.91 -2.91 -10.63
N SER A 41 9.18 -3.31 -10.51
CA SER A 41 10.08 -2.76 -9.50
C SER A 41 10.30 -1.25 -9.68
N ASN A 42 10.48 -0.78 -10.92
CA ASN A 42 10.63 0.65 -11.20
C ASN A 42 9.38 1.44 -10.82
N TRP A 43 8.19 0.87 -11.01
CA TRP A 43 6.92 1.46 -10.61
C TRP A 43 6.77 1.51 -9.08
N CYS A 44 7.08 0.42 -8.39
CA CYS A 44 7.02 0.35 -6.92
C CYS A 44 8.01 1.31 -6.23
N ASN A 45 9.13 1.60 -6.88
CA ASN A 45 10.13 2.54 -6.39
C ASN A 45 9.91 3.99 -6.88
N GLY A 46 8.84 4.24 -7.65
CA GLY A 46 8.57 5.57 -8.22
C GLY A 46 9.63 6.09 -9.19
N LYS A 47 10.48 5.19 -9.74
CA LYS A 47 11.51 5.54 -10.73
C LYS A 47 10.90 5.86 -12.08
N LYS A 48 9.85 5.13 -12.45
CA LYS A 48 9.10 5.31 -13.70
C LYS A 48 7.61 5.20 -13.42
N MET A 49 6.82 5.94 -14.18
CA MET A 49 5.36 5.84 -14.13
C MET A 49 4.87 4.87 -15.23
N PRO A 50 3.89 4.00 -14.95
CA PRO A 50 3.22 3.24 -15.99
C PRO A 50 2.45 4.16 -16.95
N GLU A 51 2.29 3.70 -18.19
CA GLU A 51 1.38 4.33 -19.14
C GLU A 51 -0.08 4.16 -18.70
N MET A 52 -0.97 5.04 -19.20
CA MET A 52 -2.41 5.00 -18.86
C MET A 52 -3.04 3.60 -19.05
N VAL A 53 -2.66 2.88 -20.12
CA VAL A 53 -3.13 1.51 -20.37
C VAL A 53 -2.71 0.54 -19.25
N LYS A 54 -1.49 0.69 -18.72
CA LYS A 54 -0.98 -0.14 -17.62
C LYS A 54 -1.60 0.26 -16.28
N ILE A 55 -1.90 1.54 -16.08
CA ILE A 55 -2.65 2.01 -14.91
C ILE A 55 -4.06 1.40 -14.91
N ASP A 56 -4.75 1.42 -16.05
CA ASP A 56 -6.08 0.82 -16.19
C ASP A 56 -6.06 -0.69 -15.92
N MET A 57 -5.03 -1.38 -16.43
CA MET A 57 -4.81 -2.80 -16.17
C MET A 57 -4.60 -3.10 -14.67
N LEU A 58 -3.78 -2.31 -13.98
CA LEU A 58 -3.57 -2.45 -12.53
C LEU A 58 -4.85 -2.14 -11.75
N ALA A 59 -5.57 -1.10 -12.16
CA ALA A 59 -6.83 -0.71 -11.56
C ALA A 59 -7.86 -1.86 -11.64
N LYS A 60 -8.00 -2.47 -12.82
CA LYS A 60 -8.84 -3.65 -13.02
C LYS A 60 -8.37 -4.86 -12.20
N TYR A 61 -7.07 -5.10 -12.14
CA TYR A 61 -6.50 -6.21 -11.36
C TYR A 61 -6.80 -6.11 -9.87
N PHE A 62 -6.69 -4.91 -9.29
CA PHE A 62 -7.02 -4.66 -7.89
C PHE A 62 -8.50 -4.32 -7.66
N ASN A 63 -9.32 -4.32 -8.72
CA ASN A 63 -10.72 -3.91 -8.70
C ASN A 63 -10.96 -2.51 -8.08
N ILE A 64 -10.13 -1.54 -8.48
CA ILE A 64 -10.17 -0.13 -8.04
C ILE A 64 -10.25 0.82 -9.23
N ASN A 65 -10.40 2.13 -8.98
CA ASN A 65 -10.32 3.12 -10.05
C ASN A 65 -8.87 3.57 -10.27
N ARG A 66 -8.54 4.00 -11.50
CA ARG A 66 -7.25 4.63 -11.82
C ARG A 66 -6.94 5.84 -10.94
N SER A 67 -7.97 6.61 -10.56
CA SER A 67 -7.87 7.70 -9.60
C SER A 67 -7.32 7.25 -8.25
N ASP A 68 -7.67 6.05 -7.78
CA ASP A 68 -7.17 5.54 -6.50
C ASP A 68 -5.67 5.23 -6.52
N LEU A 69 -5.10 4.97 -7.71
CA LEU A 69 -3.66 4.81 -7.91
C LEU A 69 -2.94 6.14 -8.10
N LEU A 70 -3.65 7.20 -8.53
CA LEU A 70 -3.04 8.46 -8.95
C LEU A 70 -3.24 9.60 -7.95
N GLU A 71 -4.30 9.53 -7.15
CA GLU A 71 -4.65 10.57 -6.19
C GLU A 71 -4.13 10.21 -4.80
N ASP A 72 -3.51 11.19 -4.17
CA ASP A 72 -3.19 11.16 -2.74
C ASP A 72 -4.48 11.45 -1.97
N LYS A 73 -5.36 10.45 -1.89
CA LYS A 73 -6.40 10.48 -0.85
C LYS A 73 -5.61 10.43 0.45
N LYS A 74 -5.52 11.56 1.17
CA LYS A 74 -5.07 11.61 2.55
C LYS A 74 -5.96 10.66 3.35
N GLU A 75 -5.57 9.39 3.41
CA GLU A 75 -6.09 8.46 4.40
C GLU A 75 -5.67 9.08 5.72
N LYS A 76 -6.64 9.75 6.37
CA LYS A 76 -6.52 10.07 7.77
C LYS A 76 -6.15 8.74 8.45
N ILE A 77 -4.94 8.67 8.97
CA ILE A 77 -4.55 7.60 9.89
C ILE A 77 -5.30 7.89 11.18
N GLU A 78 -6.60 7.61 11.20
CA GLU A 78 -7.35 7.42 12.42
C GLU A 78 -6.99 6.03 12.90
N THR A 79 -5.91 5.97 13.68
CA THR A 79 -5.72 5.00 14.75
C THR A 79 -6.08 3.56 14.38
N ILE A 80 -5.08 2.81 13.90
CA ILE A 80 -5.10 1.35 13.63
C ILE A 80 -5.27 0.52 14.92
N ALA A 81 -6.09 0.98 15.87
CA ALA A 81 -6.46 0.24 17.07
C ALA A 81 -7.99 0.18 17.26
N ALA A 82 -8.81 0.85 16.44
CA ALA A 82 -10.24 0.98 16.72
C ALA A 82 -11.18 0.29 15.70
N HIS A 83 -10.69 -0.32 14.62
CA HIS A 83 -11.54 -0.98 13.62
C HIS A 83 -11.27 -2.49 13.55
N HIS A 84 -11.58 -3.20 14.64
CA HIS A 84 -11.96 -4.62 14.54
C HIS A 84 -13.50 -4.66 14.57
N ALA A 85 -14.12 -4.28 13.46
CA ALA A 85 -15.57 -4.39 13.29
C ALA A 85 -15.82 -5.43 12.20
N GLY A 86 -16.06 -6.67 12.62
CA GLY A 86 -16.43 -7.72 11.65
C GLY A 86 -16.40 -9.17 12.13
N GLY A 87 -16.44 -9.47 13.44
CA GLY A 87 -16.64 -10.85 13.89
C GLY A 87 -16.10 -11.14 15.29
N GLY A 88 -16.89 -10.86 16.32
CA GLY A 88 -16.99 -11.63 17.59
C GLY A 88 -15.77 -11.98 18.45
N GLU A 89 -14.53 -11.66 18.08
CA GLU A 89 -13.35 -11.99 18.88
C GLU A 89 -12.87 -10.75 19.63
N GLU A 90 -13.15 -10.75 20.94
CA GLU A 90 -12.53 -9.84 21.89
C GLU A 90 -11.04 -10.17 21.96
N TRP A 91 -10.18 -9.19 21.67
CA TRP A 91 -8.72 -9.36 21.77
C TRP A 91 -8.37 -9.78 23.19
N THR A 92 -7.55 -10.83 23.32
CA THR A 92 -7.14 -11.32 24.64
C THR A 92 -6.19 -10.33 25.31
N GLU A 93 -6.09 -10.41 26.64
CA GLU A 93 -5.20 -9.55 27.45
C GLU A 93 -3.74 -9.64 26.99
N ASP A 94 -3.31 -10.82 26.50
CA ASP A 94 -1.96 -11.06 25.96
C ASP A 94 -1.72 -10.33 24.63
N GLU A 95 -2.70 -10.35 23.72
CA GLU A 95 -2.59 -9.66 22.43
C GLU A 95 -2.58 -8.14 22.60
N LEU A 96 -3.38 -7.62 23.55
CA LEU A 96 -3.33 -6.21 23.92
C LEU A 96 -1.95 -5.83 24.47
N GLN A 97 -1.38 -6.68 25.32
CA GLN A 97 -0.05 -6.47 25.89
C GLN A 97 1.05 -6.48 24.81
N ALA A 98 0.96 -7.36 23.80
CA ALA A 98 1.89 -7.41 22.69
C ALA A 98 1.84 -6.14 21.82
N ILE A 99 0.64 -5.58 21.62
CA ILE A 99 0.48 -4.31 20.88
C ILE A 99 1.07 -3.14 21.67
N GLU A 100 0.91 -3.12 23.00
CA GLU A 100 1.50 -2.09 23.86
C GLU A 100 3.02 -2.15 23.87
N ASP A 101 3.61 -3.35 23.99
CA ASP A 101 5.06 -3.54 23.93
C ASP A 101 5.61 -3.10 22.57
N PHE A 102 4.94 -3.46 21.48
CA PHE A 102 5.32 -3.04 20.13
C PHE A 102 5.29 -1.50 19.97
N LYS A 103 4.27 -0.83 20.53
CA LYS A 103 4.22 0.65 20.55
C LYS A 103 5.39 1.25 21.33
N ALA A 104 5.74 0.67 22.48
CA ALA A 104 6.86 1.11 23.30
C ALA A 104 8.20 0.91 22.57
N PHE A 105 8.38 -0.23 21.90
CA PHE A 105 9.56 -0.56 21.10
C PHE A 105 9.81 0.44 19.97
N ILE A 106 8.78 0.76 19.17
CA ILE A 106 8.90 1.73 18.07
C ILE A 106 9.17 3.15 18.59
N ARG A 107 8.59 3.53 19.74
CA ARG A 107 8.85 4.83 20.37
C ARG A 107 10.30 4.94 20.86
N SER A 108 10.87 3.85 21.37
CA SER A 108 12.25 3.79 21.86
C SER A 108 13.28 3.92 20.72
N ARG A 109 13.02 3.29 19.57
CA ARG A 109 13.91 3.28 18.40
C ARG A 109 13.96 4.58 17.59
N ARG A 110 13.18 5.60 17.98
CA ARG A 110 13.16 6.95 17.39
C ARG A 110 13.93 8.00 18.20
N LYS A 111 14.62 7.60 19.27
CA LYS A 111 15.54 8.45 20.03
C LYS A 111 16.99 8.02 19.82
#